data_AF-A0A955RBD1-F1
#
_entry.id   AF-A0A955RBD1-F1
#
_cell.length_a   1.000
_cell.length_b   1.000
_cell.length_c   1.000
_cell.angle_alpha   90.00
_cell.angle_beta   90.00
_cell.angle_gamma   90.00
#
_symmetry.space_group_name_H-M   'P 1'
#
loop_
_entity.id
_entity.type
_entity.pdbx_description
1 polymer ?
#
loop_
_entity_poly.entity_id
_entity_poly.type
_entity_poly.pdbx_seq_one_letter_code
_entity_poly.pdbx_strand_id
1 'polypeptide(L)'
;MRWWLLALAACEPGGEDGTVQGATSREETADTGSSGTLPTTTTTTTTTTTTTTTVGEVDLTPLAVPPASAAANDRVATHDLCADCHQNASSAQAMRDDAGRPIAPVELWQSSMMANSTRDPVWRAQVSMEVAATPSARTAIEAKCLRCHAPL
;
A
#
# COMPACT_ATOMS: atom_id res chain seq x y z
N MET A 1 5.21 -45.20 38.11
CA MET A 1 5.48 -44.02 38.96
C MET A 1 6.59 -43.19 38.32
N ARG A 2 6.40 -41.86 38.21
CA ARG A 2 7.32 -40.82 37.67
C ARG A 2 7.36 -40.76 36.13
N TRP A 3 6.50 -40.02 35.43
CA TRP A 3 6.31 -38.56 35.38
C TRP A 3 7.62 -37.80 35.12
N TRP A 4 7.94 -37.62 33.84
CA TRP A 4 8.82 -36.55 33.36
C TRP A 4 7.93 -35.45 32.77
N LEU A 5 7.95 -34.28 33.41
CA LEU A 5 7.34 -33.06 32.90
C LEU A 5 8.10 -32.61 31.63
N LEU A 6 7.38 -32.48 30.52
CA LEU A 6 7.79 -31.58 29.44
C LEU A 6 7.52 -30.14 29.92
N ALA A 7 8.59 -29.36 30.03
CA ALA A 7 8.49 -27.92 30.17
C ALA A 7 8.05 -27.33 28.81
N LEU A 8 6.90 -26.67 28.84
CA LEU A 8 6.35 -25.88 27.75
C LEU A 8 7.19 -24.60 27.63
N ALA A 9 7.99 -24.47 26.57
CA ALA A 9 8.70 -23.23 26.27
C ALA A 9 7.67 -22.19 25.79
N ALA A 10 7.34 -21.25 26.67
CA ALA A 10 6.51 -20.10 26.35
C ALA A 10 7.28 -19.13 25.43
N CYS A 11 6.56 -18.56 24.46
CA CYS A 11 7.01 -17.42 23.66
C CYS A 11 6.95 -16.18 24.56
N GLU A 12 8.10 -15.65 24.99
CA GLU A 12 8.19 -14.35 25.67
C GLU A 12 8.29 -13.23 24.62
N PRO A 13 7.51 -12.14 24.74
CA PRO A 13 7.70 -10.96 23.92
C PRO A 13 8.90 -10.16 24.44
N GLY A 14 9.99 -10.17 23.68
CA GLY A 14 11.15 -9.31 23.93
C GLY A 14 10.78 -7.85 23.68
N GLY A 15 10.81 -7.05 24.73
CA GLY A 15 10.91 -5.60 24.65
C GLY A 15 12.38 -5.19 24.69
N GLU A 16 12.81 -4.38 23.73
CA GLU A 16 13.96 -3.49 23.90
C GLU A 16 13.86 -2.28 22.96
N ASP A 17 14.06 -1.13 23.57
CA ASP A 17 14.08 0.20 23.00
C ASP A 17 15.36 0.40 22.16
N GLY A 18 15.23 0.89 20.92
CA GLY A 18 16.40 1.07 20.05
C GLY A 18 16.13 1.86 18.78
N THR A 19 16.10 3.18 18.93
CA THR A 19 16.56 4.21 17.96
C THR A 19 16.36 3.95 16.45
N VAL A 20 15.37 4.63 15.86
CA VAL A 20 15.23 4.79 14.40
C VAL A 20 16.41 5.63 13.87
N GLN A 21 17.34 4.99 13.15
CA GLN A 21 18.37 5.71 12.39
C GLN A 21 17.76 6.21 11.06
N GLY A 22 17.95 7.51 10.82
CA GLY A 22 17.44 8.22 9.66
C GLY A 22 17.97 7.68 8.34
N ALA A 23 17.08 7.64 7.34
CA ALA A 23 17.42 7.37 5.95
C ALA A 23 18.38 8.45 5.44
N THR A 24 19.58 8.03 5.00
CA THR A 24 20.48 8.86 4.21
C THR A 24 20.08 8.71 2.75
N SER A 25 19.78 9.84 2.10
CA SER A 25 19.53 9.95 0.68
C SER A 25 20.79 9.56 -0.10
N ARG A 26 20.67 8.56 -1.00
CA ARG A 26 21.69 8.30 -2.02
C ARG A 26 21.39 9.14 -3.25
N GLU A 27 22.40 9.93 -3.64
CA GLU A 27 22.52 10.59 -4.94
C GLU A 27 22.50 9.57 -6.08
N GLU A 28 21.61 9.78 -7.05
CA GLU A 28 21.60 9.12 -8.34
C GLU A 28 22.59 9.86 -9.27
N THR A 29 23.65 9.15 -9.68
CA THR A 29 24.63 9.65 -10.66
C THR A 29 24.18 9.23 -12.05
N ALA A 30 23.76 10.19 -12.87
CA ALA A 30 23.41 9.97 -14.27
C ALA A 30 24.67 10.09 -15.16
N ASP A 31 24.93 9.02 -15.93
CA ASP A 31 25.98 8.91 -16.93
C ASP A 31 25.65 9.68 -18.23
N THR A 32 26.70 10.06 -18.94
CA THR A 32 26.76 11.08 -19.99
C THR A 32 26.59 10.50 -21.39
N GLY A 33 25.86 11.21 -22.27
CA GLY A 33 26.24 11.28 -23.69
C GLY A 33 25.11 11.36 -24.72
N SER A 34 24.84 12.56 -25.23
CA SER A 34 24.71 12.80 -26.69
C SER A 34 24.77 14.30 -26.99
N SER A 35 25.78 14.70 -27.77
CA SER A 35 26.03 16.07 -28.20
C SER A 35 25.13 16.46 -29.37
N GLY A 36 24.26 17.45 -29.15
CA GLY A 36 23.58 18.22 -30.19
C GLY A 36 23.96 19.70 -30.05
N THR A 37 24.42 20.31 -31.15
CA THR A 37 24.92 21.69 -31.23
C THR A 37 23.88 22.71 -30.77
N LEU A 38 24.26 23.58 -29.82
CA LEU A 38 23.42 24.66 -29.30
C LEU A 38 23.31 25.84 -30.31
N PRO A 39 22.11 26.41 -30.51
CA PRO A 39 21.97 27.73 -31.12
C PRO A 39 22.33 28.84 -30.10
N THR A 40 22.93 29.92 -30.59
CA THR A 40 23.18 31.16 -29.84
C THR A 40 21.85 31.85 -29.53
N THR A 41 21.39 31.77 -28.28
CA THR A 41 20.16 32.45 -27.84
C THR A 41 20.50 33.73 -27.09
N THR A 42 20.10 34.86 -27.66
CA THR A 42 20.08 36.18 -27.03
C THR A 42 19.36 36.11 -25.68
N THR A 43 20.04 36.53 -24.61
CA THR A 43 19.46 36.61 -23.27
C THR A 43 18.45 37.77 -23.22
N THR A 44 17.17 37.44 -23.39
CA THR A 44 16.06 38.32 -22.99
C THR A 44 15.71 37.98 -21.54
N THR A 45 15.98 38.89 -20.61
CA THR A 45 15.56 38.78 -19.22
C THR A 45 14.05 38.94 -19.15
N THR A 46 13.32 37.83 -19.16
CA THR A 46 11.90 37.81 -18.81
C THR A 46 11.79 37.72 -17.29
N THR A 47 11.28 38.78 -16.66
CA THR A 47 10.88 38.76 -15.25
C THR A 47 9.71 37.81 -15.08
N THR A 48 9.98 36.59 -14.63
CA THR A 48 8.93 35.66 -14.19
C THR A 48 8.38 36.15 -12.86
N THR A 49 7.19 36.74 -12.89
CA THR A 49 6.40 36.98 -11.67
C THR A 49 5.96 35.62 -11.14
N THR A 50 6.61 35.13 -10.08
CA THR A 50 6.15 33.96 -9.32
C THR A 50 4.89 34.35 -8.56
N THR A 51 3.73 34.11 -9.17
CA THR A 51 2.46 34.10 -8.44
C THR A 51 2.43 32.81 -7.63
N THR A 52 2.72 32.92 -6.32
CA THR A 52 2.43 31.84 -5.37
C THR A 52 0.91 31.69 -5.28
N THR A 53 0.35 30.81 -6.09
CA THR A 53 -1.02 30.32 -5.90
C THR A 53 -0.99 29.41 -4.68
N THR A 54 -1.55 29.88 -3.55
CA THR A 54 -1.88 29.01 -2.43
C THR A 54 -2.88 27.98 -2.93
N VAL A 55 -2.42 26.75 -3.17
CA VAL A 55 -3.33 25.62 -3.42
C VAL A 55 -4.10 25.43 -2.12
N GLY A 56 -5.40 25.68 -2.14
CA GLY A 56 -6.25 25.50 -0.97
C GLY A 56 -6.14 24.06 -0.45
N GLU A 57 -6.13 23.90 0.88
CA GLU A 57 -6.20 22.60 1.56
C GLU A 57 -7.34 21.78 0.96
N VAL A 58 -7.03 20.59 0.44
CA VAL A 58 -8.04 19.69 -0.10
C VAL A 58 -8.60 18.88 1.06
N ASP A 59 -9.90 19.05 1.36
CA ASP A 59 -10.58 18.22 2.35
C ASP A 59 -10.65 16.76 1.84
N LEU A 60 -9.86 15.88 2.44
CA LEU A 60 -9.82 14.45 2.12
C LEU A 60 -10.79 13.62 2.96
N THR A 61 -11.56 14.24 3.86
CA THR A 61 -12.60 13.56 4.65
C THR A 61 -13.56 12.70 3.81
N PRO A 62 -14.04 13.12 2.62
CA PRO A 62 -14.89 12.25 1.78
C PRO A 62 -14.15 11.02 1.20
N LEU A 63 -12.83 11.02 1.19
CA LEU A 63 -11.98 9.91 0.73
C LEU A 63 -11.59 8.98 1.88
N ALA A 64 -11.95 9.31 3.12
CA ALA A 64 -11.65 8.46 4.27
C ALA A 64 -12.29 7.08 4.12
N VAL A 65 -11.46 6.05 4.20
CA VAL A 65 -11.88 4.66 4.20
C VAL A 65 -11.84 4.15 5.64
N PRO A 66 -12.90 3.51 6.14
CA PRO A 66 -12.88 2.93 7.48
C PRO A 66 -11.75 1.89 7.60
N PRO A 67 -11.18 1.73 8.81
CA PRO A 67 -10.16 0.72 9.03
C PRO A 67 -10.71 -0.68 8.74
N ALA A 68 -9.82 -1.58 8.31
CA ALA A 68 -10.18 -2.98 8.12
C ALA A 68 -10.63 -3.60 9.46
N SER A 69 -11.70 -4.40 9.43
CA SER A 69 -12.09 -5.25 10.57
C SER A 69 -11.65 -6.68 10.30
N ALA A 70 -11.13 -7.35 11.32
CA ALA A 70 -10.84 -8.78 11.25
C ALA A 70 -12.13 -9.58 10.98
N ALA A 71 -12.04 -10.54 10.06
CA ALA A 71 -13.10 -11.49 9.74
C ALA A 71 -12.47 -12.82 9.32
N ALA A 72 -13.00 -13.93 9.81
CA ALA A 72 -12.57 -15.28 9.43
C ALA A 72 -13.68 -16.31 9.64
N ASN A 73 -13.68 -17.35 8.82
CA ASN A 73 -14.40 -18.62 9.00
C ASN A 73 -13.61 -19.74 8.32
N ASP A 74 -14.17 -20.96 8.26
CA ASP A 74 -13.48 -22.14 7.71
C ASP A 74 -13.09 -22.03 6.22
N ARG A 75 -13.60 -21.04 5.48
CA ARG A 75 -13.34 -20.85 4.05
C ARG A 75 -12.66 -19.54 3.68
N VAL A 76 -12.77 -18.51 4.51
CA VAL A 76 -12.18 -17.19 4.24
C VAL A 76 -11.50 -16.64 5.49
N ALA A 77 -10.40 -15.93 5.26
CA ALA A 77 -9.60 -15.29 6.29
C ALA A 77 -9.23 -13.87 5.85
N THR A 78 -9.02 -12.99 6.82
CA THR A 78 -8.39 -11.68 6.58
C THR A 78 -6.89 -11.85 6.39
N HIS A 79 -6.28 -10.94 5.65
CA HIS A 79 -4.87 -11.05 5.22
C HIS A 79 -3.86 -11.13 6.37
N ASP A 80 -4.24 -10.69 7.58
CA ASP A 80 -3.36 -10.67 8.75
C ASP A 80 -2.88 -12.09 9.11
N LEU A 81 -3.77 -13.10 8.96
CA LEU A 81 -3.41 -14.51 9.16
C LEU A 81 -2.37 -15.01 8.14
N CYS A 82 -2.37 -14.44 6.94
CA CYS A 82 -1.35 -14.75 5.93
C CYS A 82 -0.05 -14.00 6.24
N ALA A 83 -0.16 -12.80 6.79
CA ALA A 83 0.97 -11.94 7.11
C ALA A 83 1.90 -12.56 8.16
N ASP A 84 1.35 -13.31 9.13
CA ASP A 84 2.13 -14.04 10.15
C ASP A 84 3.32 -14.82 9.57
N CYS A 85 3.15 -15.41 8.38
CA CYS A 85 4.19 -16.19 7.71
C CYS A 85 4.75 -15.51 6.45
N HIS A 86 3.96 -14.69 5.77
CA HIS A 86 4.31 -14.13 4.46
C HIS A 86 4.75 -12.67 4.49
N GLN A 87 4.81 -12.02 5.65
CA GLN A 87 5.44 -10.70 5.78
C GLN A 87 6.95 -10.82 5.89
N ASN A 88 7.67 -9.76 5.52
CA ASN A 88 9.11 -9.75 5.72
C ASN A 88 9.46 -9.40 7.18
N ALA A 89 10.43 -10.11 7.76
CA ALA A 89 11.08 -9.71 9.02
C ALA A 89 12.60 -9.78 8.86
N SER A 90 13.36 -9.03 9.65
CA SER A 90 14.82 -9.05 9.61
C SER A 90 15.40 -10.45 9.89
N SER A 91 14.75 -11.21 10.76
CA SER A 91 15.06 -12.61 11.11
C SER A 91 14.50 -13.65 10.12
N ALA A 92 13.68 -13.25 9.14
CA ALA A 92 13.06 -14.17 8.22
C ALA A 92 14.07 -14.77 7.23
N GLN A 93 14.06 -16.10 7.14
CA GLN A 93 14.90 -16.84 6.18
C GLN A 93 14.14 -17.18 4.89
N ALA A 94 12.85 -17.52 4.98
CA ALA A 94 12.02 -17.88 3.83
C ALA A 94 11.63 -16.67 2.95
N MET A 95 11.68 -15.46 3.50
CA MET A 95 11.29 -14.23 2.82
C MET A 95 12.50 -13.49 2.25
N ARG A 96 13.34 -14.25 1.54
CA ARG A 96 14.59 -13.80 0.94
C ARG A 96 14.73 -14.38 -0.46
N ASP A 97 15.31 -13.62 -1.38
CA ASP A 97 15.72 -14.16 -2.67
C ASP A 97 17.12 -14.80 -2.60
N ASP A 98 17.59 -15.33 -3.73
CA ASP A 98 18.91 -15.98 -3.84
C ASP A 98 20.09 -15.07 -3.49
N ALA A 99 19.89 -13.74 -3.54
CA ALA A 99 20.88 -12.74 -3.16
C ALA A 99 20.74 -12.27 -1.70
N GLY A 100 19.80 -12.85 -0.94
CA GLY A 100 19.54 -12.49 0.46
C GLY A 100 18.77 -11.18 0.64
N ARG A 101 18.13 -10.65 -0.40
CA ARG A 101 17.31 -9.42 -0.31
C ARG A 101 15.91 -9.75 0.22
N PRO A 102 15.26 -8.85 0.98
CA PRO A 102 13.92 -9.10 1.50
C PRO A 102 12.88 -9.21 0.38
N ILE A 103 12.07 -10.26 0.42
CA ILE A 103 10.84 -10.39 -0.39
C ILE A 103 9.65 -10.09 0.53
N ALA A 104 8.74 -9.21 0.10
CA ALA A 104 7.67 -8.69 0.93
C ALA A 104 6.28 -8.86 0.26
N PRO A 105 5.75 -10.09 0.11
CA PRO A 105 4.49 -10.38 -0.57
C PRO A 105 3.29 -9.65 0.01
N VAL A 106 3.22 -9.52 1.34
CA VAL A 106 2.11 -8.84 2.02
C VAL A 106 2.13 -7.37 1.64
N GLU A 107 3.30 -6.73 1.70
CA GLU A 107 3.50 -5.33 1.40
C GLU A 107 3.30 -5.02 -0.09
N LEU A 108 3.76 -5.92 -0.97
CA LEU A 108 3.52 -5.84 -2.41
C LEU A 108 2.03 -6.01 -2.77
N TRP A 109 1.33 -6.92 -2.10
CA TRP A 109 -0.11 -7.08 -2.28
C TRP A 109 -0.89 -5.87 -1.73
N GLN A 110 -0.60 -5.43 -0.51
CA GLN A 110 -1.27 -4.29 0.16
C GLN A 110 -1.17 -3.00 -0.66
N SER A 111 -0.04 -2.78 -1.35
CA SER A 111 0.18 -1.61 -2.21
C SER A 111 -0.45 -1.74 -3.61
N SER A 112 -0.99 -2.91 -3.97
CA SER A 112 -1.59 -3.13 -5.28
C SER A 112 -3.03 -2.59 -5.40
N MET A 113 -3.49 -2.40 -6.64
CA MET A 113 -4.91 -2.12 -6.92
C MET A 113 -5.83 -3.25 -6.45
N MET A 114 -5.33 -4.49 -6.38
CA MET A 114 -6.14 -5.63 -5.95
C MET A 114 -6.50 -5.58 -4.47
N ALA A 115 -5.57 -5.17 -3.59
CA ALA A 115 -5.86 -5.03 -2.16
C ALA A 115 -6.79 -3.84 -1.84
N ASN A 116 -6.86 -2.88 -2.76
CA ASN A 116 -7.59 -1.62 -2.60
C ASN A 116 -8.85 -1.53 -3.48
N SER A 117 -9.25 -2.61 -4.15
CA SER A 117 -10.29 -2.60 -5.20
C SER A 117 -11.68 -2.16 -4.72
N THR A 118 -12.04 -2.40 -3.46
CA THR A 118 -13.28 -1.88 -2.82
C THR A 118 -13.06 -0.57 -2.06
N ARG A 119 -11.81 -0.19 -1.82
CA ARG A 119 -11.43 1.02 -1.08
C ARG A 119 -11.19 2.21 -2.01
N ASP A 120 -10.98 1.94 -3.30
CA ASP A 120 -10.78 2.94 -4.34
C ASP A 120 -11.94 3.97 -4.37
N PRO A 121 -11.66 5.25 -4.11
CA PRO A 121 -12.69 6.29 -4.08
C PRO A 121 -13.34 6.50 -5.45
N VAL A 122 -12.64 6.27 -6.56
CA VAL A 122 -13.20 6.39 -7.91
C VAL A 122 -14.21 5.28 -8.15
N TRP A 123 -13.90 4.04 -7.73
CA TRP A 123 -14.84 2.93 -7.76
C TRP A 123 -16.08 3.21 -6.90
N ARG A 124 -15.89 3.68 -5.66
CA ARG A 124 -17.02 4.02 -4.75
C ARG A 124 -17.92 5.09 -5.36
N ALA A 125 -17.32 6.13 -5.94
CA ALA A 125 -18.05 7.19 -6.63
C ALA A 125 -18.87 6.64 -7.80
N GLN A 126 -18.27 5.82 -8.67
CA GLN A 126 -18.98 5.23 -9.82
C GLN A 126 -20.16 4.35 -9.37
N VAL A 127 -19.96 3.45 -8.40
CA VAL A 127 -21.05 2.61 -7.87
C VAL A 127 -22.17 3.47 -7.29
N SER A 128 -21.82 4.51 -6.52
CA SER A 128 -22.81 5.43 -5.95
C SER A 128 -23.61 6.20 -7.02
N MET A 129 -22.94 6.60 -8.10
CA MET A 129 -23.56 7.29 -9.23
C MET A 129 -24.54 6.39 -9.98
N GLU A 130 -24.17 5.14 -10.27
CA GLU A 130 -25.05 4.19 -10.95
C GLU A 130 -26.29 3.86 -10.12
N VAL A 131 -26.10 3.65 -8.81
CA VAL A 131 -27.19 3.40 -7.87
C VAL A 131 -28.13 4.61 -7.76
N ALA A 132 -27.58 5.84 -7.74
CA ALA A 132 -28.39 7.06 -7.72
C ALA A 132 -29.17 7.25 -9.02
N ALA A 133 -28.56 6.90 -10.17
CA ALA A 133 -29.20 6.99 -11.47
C ALA A 133 -30.30 5.95 -11.69
N THR A 134 -30.20 4.75 -11.10
CA THR A 134 -31.22 3.70 -11.22
C THR A 134 -31.48 3.00 -9.88
N PRO A 135 -32.21 3.64 -8.94
CA PRO A 135 -32.41 3.12 -7.59
C PRO A 135 -33.08 1.74 -7.55
N SER A 136 -33.97 1.45 -8.50
CA SER A 136 -34.65 0.14 -8.62
C SER A 136 -33.72 -1.02 -8.98
N ALA A 137 -32.53 -0.73 -9.53
CA ALA A 137 -31.55 -1.74 -9.94
C ALA A 137 -30.37 -1.89 -8.95
N ARG A 138 -30.42 -1.20 -7.79
CA ARG A 138 -29.34 -1.18 -6.78
C ARG A 138 -28.70 -2.54 -6.54
N THR A 139 -29.49 -3.55 -6.19
CA THR A 139 -28.99 -4.89 -5.85
C THR A 139 -28.24 -5.53 -7.02
N ALA A 140 -28.73 -5.34 -8.25
CA ALA A 140 -28.10 -5.89 -9.45
C ALA A 140 -26.78 -5.17 -9.78
N ILE A 141 -26.73 -3.84 -9.61
CA ILE A 141 -25.51 -3.03 -9.79
C ILE A 141 -24.45 -3.47 -8.77
N GLU A 142 -24.79 -3.47 -7.48
CA GLU A 142 -23.86 -3.84 -6.41
C GLU A 142 -23.31 -5.26 -6.61
N ALA A 143 -24.18 -6.23 -6.93
CA ALA A 143 -23.75 -7.61 -7.24
C ALA A 143 -22.83 -7.69 -8.46
N LYS A 144 -23.10 -6.89 -9.51
CA LYS A 144 -22.29 -6.84 -10.73
C LYS A 144 -20.90 -6.27 -10.49
N CYS A 145 -20.77 -5.25 -9.63
CA CYS A 145 -19.50 -4.62 -9.30
C CYS A 145 -18.65 -5.51 -8.37
N LEU A 146 -19.29 -6.10 -7.35
CA LEU A 146 -18.60 -6.92 -6.34
C LEU A 146 -17.95 -8.18 -6.91
N ARG A 147 -18.47 -8.73 -8.02
CA ARG A 147 -17.89 -9.93 -8.68
C ARG A 147 -16.41 -9.79 -9.05
N CYS A 148 -15.93 -8.56 -9.29
CA CYS A 148 -14.55 -8.28 -9.68
C CYS A 148 -13.80 -7.46 -8.62
N HIS A 149 -14.50 -6.58 -7.90
CA HIS A 149 -13.87 -5.68 -6.94
C HIS A 149 -13.81 -6.25 -5.53
N ALA A 150 -14.57 -7.28 -5.19
CA ALA A 150 -14.53 -7.97 -3.90
C ALA A 150 -14.63 -9.49 -4.07
N PRO A 151 -13.74 -10.13 -4.86
CA PRO A 151 -13.81 -11.58 -5.06
C PRO A 151 -13.50 -12.28 -3.74
N LEU A 152 -14.41 -13.16 -3.32
CA LEU A 152 -14.25 -14.13 -2.25
C LEU A 152 -14.61 -15.53 -2.78
#